data_AF-A0A4Q5QLH3-F1
#
_entry.id   AF-A0A4Q5QLH3-F1
#
_cell.length_a   1.000
_cell.length_b   1.000
_cell.length_c   1.000
_cell.angle_alpha   90.00
_cell.angle_beta   90.00
_cell.angle_gamma   90.00
#
_symmetry.space_group_name_H-M   'P 1'
#
loop_
_entity.id
_entity.type
_entity.pdbx_description
1 polymer ?
#
loop_
_entity_poly.entity_id
_entity_poly.type
_entity_poly.pdbx_seq_one_letter_code
_entity_poly.pdbx_strand_id
1 'polypeptide(L)'
;NIVSHDESMVKSTPIDNSQTILLFASGVDVVGIDEAQFFDEQLPDVCDQLALRGTRVIIAGLDMDFKARPFGQMPNLLARADFITKLHAICVKCGNIANYSYRRNVEGPQLMLGEKDLYEPRCRQCYYHLD
;
A
#
# COMPACT_ATOMS: atom_id res chain seq x y z
N ASN A 1 -12.47 -4.26 -9.15
CA ASN A 1 -11.43 -3.92 -10.15
C ASN A 1 -10.42 -3.03 -9.48
N ILE A 2 -9.13 -3.38 -9.60
CA ILE A 2 -8.02 -2.51 -9.21
C ILE A 2 -7.81 -1.54 -10.37
N VAL A 3 -7.74 -0.25 -10.07
CA VAL A 3 -7.57 0.82 -11.06
C VAL A 3 -6.32 1.59 -10.69
N SER A 4 -5.34 1.62 -11.59
CA SER A 4 -4.17 2.46 -11.39
C SER A 4 -4.53 3.93 -11.64
N HIS A 5 -3.65 4.83 -11.20
CA HIS A 5 -3.76 6.25 -11.54
C HIS A 5 -3.73 6.50 -13.07
N ASP A 6 -3.19 5.55 -13.85
CA ASP A 6 -3.03 5.62 -15.30
C ASP A 6 -4.14 4.86 -16.05
N GLU A 7 -5.31 4.67 -15.39
CA GLU A 7 -6.54 4.09 -15.95
C GLU A 7 -6.46 2.62 -16.41
N SER A 8 -5.35 1.92 -16.13
CA SER A 8 -5.26 0.47 -16.35
C SER A 8 -6.07 -0.28 -15.28
N MET A 9 -6.83 -1.30 -15.72
CA MET A 9 -7.75 -2.04 -14.87
C MET A 9 -7.49 -3.55 -14.92
N VAL A 10 -7.36 -4.15 -13.74
CA VAL A 10 -7.33 -5.61 -13.58
C VAL A 10 -8.55 -6.04 -12.75
N LYS A 11 -9.21 -7.11 -13.17
CA LYS A 11 -10.34 -7.68 -12.41
C LYS A 11 -9.83 -8.12 -11.04
N SER A 12 -10.50 -7.65 -9.99
CA SER A 12 -10.12 -7.94 -8.61
C SER A 12 -11.32 -8.39 -7.81
N THR A 13 -11.07 -9.27 -6.83
CA THR A 13 -12.08 -9.76 -5.88
C THR A 13 -11.88 -9.03 -4.56
N PRO A 14 -12.82 -8.17 -4.13
CA PRO A 14 -12.75 -7.58 -2.79
C PRO A 14 -12.92 -8.68 -1.75
N ILE A 15 -12.17 -8.58 -0.66
CA ILE A 15 -12.19 -9.54 0.44
C ILE A 15 -12.12 -8.80 1.77
N ASP A 16 -12.87 -9.29 2.74
CA ASP A 16 -12.96 -8.67 4.07
C ASP A 16 -11.91 -9.24 5.05
N ASN A 17 -11.30 -10.38 4.69
CA ASN A 17 -10.34 -11.10 5.53
C ASN A 17 -9.24 -11.72 4.66
N SER A 18 -7.99 -11.57 5.08
CA SER A 18 -6.82 -12.07 4.35
C SER A 18 -6.80 -13.59 4.19
N GLN A 19 -7.34 -14.35 5.14
CA GLN A 19 -7.40 -15.83 5.06
C GLN A 19 -8.22 -16.30 3.85
N THR A 20 -9.21 -15.52 3.42
CA THR A 20 -10.04 -15.86 2.25
C THR A 20 -9.21 -15.98 0.97
N ILE A 21 -8.04 -15.34 0.88
CA ILE A 21 -7.11 -15.48 -0.24
C ILE A 21 -6.70 -16.95 -0.43
N LEU A 22 -6.46 -17.69 0.67
CA LEU A 22 -6.03 -19.09 0.61
C LEU A 22 -7.07 -19.99 -0.05
N LEU A 23 -8.36 -19.65 0.05
CA LEU A 23 -9.45 -20.39 -0.58
C LEU A 23 -9.49 -20.16 -2.09
N PHE A 24 -9.19 -18.94 -2.53
CA PHE A 24 -9.18 -18.57 -3.95
C PHE A 24 -7.88 -18.94 -4.68
N ALA A 25 -6.77 -19.07 -3.95
CA ALA A 25 -5.44 -19.27 -4.53
C ALA A 25 -5.10 -20.73 -4.88
N SER A 26 -6.05 -21.66 -4.77
CA SER A 26 -5.81 -23.07 -5.14
C SER A 26 -5.50 -23.20 -6.64
N GLY A 27 -4.32 -23.72 -6.98
CA GLY A 27 -3.87 -23.87 -8.36
C GLY A 27 -3.50 -22.57 -9.06
N VAL A 28 -3.28 -21.48 -8.31
CA VAL A 28 -2.90 -20.18 -8.85
C VAL A 28 -1.37 -19.99 -8.79
N ASP A 29 -0.77 -19.62 -9.92
CA ASP A 29 0.68 -19.37 -10.01
C ASP A 29 1.08 -18.02 -9.40
N VAL A 30 0.22 -17.00 -9.51
CA VAL A 30 0.50 -15.62 -9.10
C VAL A 30 -0.69 -14.99 -8.39
N VAL A 31 -0.46 -14.40 -7.21
CA VAL A 31 -1.46 -13.64 -6.45
C VAL A 31 -1.01 -12.18 -6.34
N GLY A 32 -1.83 -11.27 -6.87
CA GLY A 32 -1.66 -9.83 -6.72
C GLY A 32 -2.54 -9.28 -5.61
N ILE A 33 -1.96 -8.51 -4.69
CA ILE A 33 -2.64 -7.88 -3.55
C ILE A 33 -2.37 -6.38 -3.64
N ASP A 34 -3.42 -5.58 -3.76
CA ASP A 34 -3.32 -4.13 -3.82
C ASP A 34 -3.95 -3.51 -2.57
N GLU A 35 -3.53 -2.30 -2.24
CA GLU A 35 -3.95 -1.57 -1.03
C GLU A 35 -3.73 -2.38 0.28
N ALA A 36 -2.62 -3.12 0.33
CA ALA A 36 -2.30 -4.07 1.39
C ALA A 36 -2.28 -3.46 2.81
N GLN A 37 -2.08 -2.16 2.94
CA GLN A 37 -2.11 -1.46 4.22
C GLN A 37 -3.47 -1.51 4.94
N PHE A 38 -4.56 -1.80 4.21
CA PHE A 38 -5.90 -1.94 4.79
C PHE A 38 -6.26 -3.35 5.22
N PHE A 39 -5.39 -4.32 4.95
CA PHE A 39 -5.63 -5.70 5.35
C PHE A 39 -5.36 -5.93 6.84
N ASP A 40 -5.96 -7.00 7.34
CA ASP A 40 -5.81 -7.46 8.72
C ASP A 40 -4.39 -7.97 9.04
N GLU A 41 -4.17 -8.23 10.33
CA GLU A 41 -2.88 -8.67 10.89
C GLU A 41 -2.37 -10.02 10.37
N GLN A 42 -3.23 -10.82 9.73
CA GLN A 42 -2.89 -12.16 9.27
C GLN A 42 -2.35 -12.18 7.85
N LEU A 43 -2.45 -11.07 7.12
CA LEU A 43 -1.96 -10.98 5.73
C LEU A 43 -0.50 -11.44 5.58
N PRO A 44 0.45 -11.06 6.46
CA PRO A 44 1.82 -11.56 6.36
C PRO A 44 1.93 -13.10 6.40
N ASP A 45 1.19 -13.76 7.29
CA ASP A 45 1.20 -15.23 7.40
C ASP A 45 0.53 -15.91 6.21
N VAL A 46 -0.50 -15.30 5.65
CA VAL A 46 -1.12 -15.75 4.40
C VAL A 46 -0.13 -15.69 3.24
N CYS A 47 0.65 -14.60 3.15
CA CYS A 47 1.65 -14.42 2.09
C CYS A 47 2.75 -15.48 2.18
N ASP A 48 3.27 -15.75 3.38
CA ASP A 48 4.27 -16.80 3.58
C ASP A 48 3.73 -18.19 3.23
N GLN A 49 2.49 -18.50 3.60
CA GLN A 49 1.86 -19.77 3.23
C GLN A 49 1.74 -19.95 1.71
N LEU A 50 1.40 -18.88 0.97
CA LEU A 50 1.34 -18.92 -0.49
C LEU A 50 2.73 -19.09 -1.10
N ALA A 51 3.72 -18.32 -0.62
CA ALA A 51 5.10 -18.41 -1.09
C ALA A 51 5.69 -19.81 -0.85
N LEU A 52 5.44 -20.40 0.33
CA LEU A 52 5.86 -21.78 0.66
C LEU A 52 5.24 -22.83 -0.27
N ARG A 53 4.06 -22.58 -0.84
CA ARG A 53 3.40 -23.45 -1.83
C ARG A 53 3.91 -23.24 -3.25
N GLY A 54 4.88 -22.33 -3.45
CA GLY A 54 5.42 -21.98 -4.76
C GLY A 54 4.62 -20.92 -5.52
N THR A 55 3.58 -20.33 -4.92
CA THR A 55 2.83 -19.23 -5.53
C THR A 55 3.61 -17.92 -5.41
N ARG A 56 3.75 -17.19 -6.52
CA ARG A 56 4.35 -15.86 -6.50
C ARG A 56 3.35 -14.83 -5.97
N VAL A 57 3.69 -14.17 -4.86
CA VAL A 57 2.86 -13.11 -4.28
C VAL A 57 3.45 -11.74 -4.64
N ILE A 58 2.62 -10.84 -5.18
CA ILE A 58 2.99 -9.46 -5.51
C ILE A 58 2.08 -8.54 -4.71
N ILE A 59 2.68 -7.69 -3.88
CA ILE A 59 1.97 -6.83 -2.93
C ILE A 59 2.26 -5.37 -3.27
N ALA A 60 1.21 -4.57 -3.35
CA ALA A 60 1.25 -3.12 -3.45
C ALA A 60 0.49 -2.49 -2.28
N GLY A 61 1.02 -1.38 -1.76
CA GLY A 61 0.40 -0.65 -0.67
C GLY A 61 1.25 0.53 -0.19
N LEU A 62 0.63 1.40 0.61
CA LEU A 62 1.28 2.55 1.26
C LEU A 62 2.07 2.08 2.48
N ASP A 63 3.37 2.33 2.51
CA ASP A 63 4.22 1.94 3.64
C ASP A 63 4.02 2.81 4.90
N MET A 64 3.54 4.04 4.73
CA MET A 64 3.24 4.98 5.81
C MET A 64 1.89 5.67 5.64
N ASP A 65 1.25 5.99 6.77
CA ASP A 65 0.06 6.84 6.83
C ASP A 65 0.41 8.33 6.64
N PHE A 66 -0.62 9.18 6.54
CA PHE A 66 -0.44 10.62 6.38
C PHE A 66 0.25 11.31 7.57
N LYS A 67 0.37 10.62 8.72
CA LYS A 67 1.09 11.08 9.91
C LYS A 67 2.54 10.58 9.92
N ALA A 68 3.03 10.03 8.82
CA ALA A 68 4.37 9.47 8.68
C ALA A 68 4.64 8.27 9.60
N ARG A 69 3.59 7.54 10.01
CA ARG A 69 3.72 6.32 10.81
C ARG A 69 3.57 5.11 9.92
N PRO A 70 4.20 3.97 10.24
CA PRO A 70 4.02 2.76 9.45
C PRO A 70 2.54 2.37 9.31
N PHE A 71 2.11 1.98 8.11
CA PHE A 71 0.69 1.74 7.83
C PHE A 71 0.34 0.24 7.86
N GLY A 72 -0.54 -0.13 8.79
CA GLY A 72 -1.11 -1.48 8.84
C GLY A 72 -0.01 -2.52 8.98
N GLN A 73 -0.11 -3.59 8.19
CA GLN A 73 0.87 -4.68 8.18
C GLN A 73 2.02 -4.49 7.20
N MET A 74 2.12 -3.35 6.52
CA MET A 74 3.22 -3.09 5.59
C MET A 74 4.61 -3.29 6.21
N PRO A 75 4.90 -2.92 7.47
CA PRO A 75 6.21 -3.18 8.08
C PRO A 75 6.56 -4.68 8.15
N ASN A 76 5.58 -5.49 8.52
CA ASN A 76 5.75 -6.95 8.63
C ASN A 76 5.90 -7.59 7.25
N LEU A 77 5.16 -7.10 6.25
CA LEU A 77 5.31 -7.54 4.86
C LEU A 77 6.69 -7.18 4.31
N LEU A 78 7.16 -5.96 4.55
CA LEU A 78 8.50 -5.52 4.12
C LEU A 78 9.60 -6.33 4.79
N ALA A 79 9.45 -6.72 6.06
CA ALA A 79 10.45 -7.54 6.75
C ALA A 79 10.54 -8.98 6.22
N ARG A 80 9.46 -9.51 5.64
CA ARG A 80 9.35 -10.90 5.14
C ARG A 80 9.58 -11.02 3.64
N ALA A 81 9.39 -9.95 2.88
CA ALA A 81 9.47 -9.98 1.42
C ALA A 81 10.88 -10.29 0.91
N ASP A 82 10.98 -11.21 -0.07
CA ASP A 82 12.24 -11.51 -0.77
C ASP A 82 12.75 -10.31 -1.59
N PHE A 83 11.83 -9.51 -2.13
CA PHE A 83 12.12 -8.35 -2.96
C PHE A 83 11.28 -7.15 -2.53
N ILE A 84 11.93 -5.99 -2.39
CA ILE A 84 11.27 -4.74 -2.03
C ILE A 84 11.59 -3.69 -3.08
N THR A 85 10.56 -3.11 -3.68
CA THR A 85 10.67 -1.92 -4.53
C THR A 85 9.95 -0.77 -3.84
N LYS A 86 10.70 0.21 -3.38
CA LYS A 86 10.12 1.43 -2.80
C LYS A 86 10.03 2.51 -3.87
N LEU A 87 8.79 2.84 -4.25
CA LEU A 87 8.52 3.89 -5.22
C LEU A 87 8.49 5.26 -4.52
N HIS A 88 8.90 6.27 -5.28
CA HIS A 88 8.88 7.65 -4.82
C HIS A 88 8.12 8.53 -5.80
N ALA A 89 7.38 9.48 -5.26
CA ALA A 89 6.77 10.55 -6.05
C ALA A 89 7.75 11.75 -6.14
N ILE A 90 7.30 12.83 -6.77
CA ILE A 90 8.01 14.11 -6.82
C ILE A 90 7.34 15.10 -5.86
N CYS A 91 8.14 15.78 -5.05
CA CYS A 91 7.63 16.74 -4.08
C CYS A 91 7.06 17.96 -4.77
N VAL A 92 5.78 18.25 -4.54
CA VAL A 92 5.09 19.40 -5.17
C VAL A 92 5.56 20.77 -4.66
N LYS A 93 6.36 20.81 -3.59
CA LYS A 93 6.90 22.05 -3.01
C LYS A 93 8.27 22.41 -3.57
N CYS A 94 9.17 21.44 -3.68
CA CYS A 94 10.58 21.70 -4.02
C CYS A 94 11.15 20.83 -5.14
N GLY A 95 10.37 19.92 -5.73
CA GLY A 95 10.83 19.06 -6.83
C GLY A 95 11.73 17.88 -6.42
N ASN A 96 12.14 17.80 -5.15
CA ASN A 96 12.91 16.65 -4.63
C ASN A 96 12.08 15.36 -4.57
N ILE A 97 12.76 14.22 -4.41
CA ILE A 97 12.12 12.93 -4.16
C ILE A 97 11.16 13.01 -2.95
N ALA A 98 9.91 12.60 -3.15
CA ALA A 98 8.87 12.59 -2.13
C ALA A 98 8.64 11.19 -1.54
N ASN A 99 8.44 11.17 -0.23
CA ASN A 99 8.29 9.96 0.56
C ASN A 99 7.10 10.02 1.53
N TYR A 100 6.37 11.14 1.55
CA TYR A 100 5.27 11.36 2.49
C TYR A 100 4.02 11.79 1.74
N SER A 101 2.89 11.21 2.12
CA SER A 101 1.56 11.64 1.69
C SER A 101 1.06 12.72 2.65
N TYR A 102 1.35 13.99 2.36
CA TYR A 102 0.95 15.11 3.20
C TYR A 102 -0.54 15.41 3.00
N ARG A 103 -1.29 15.50 4.10
CA ARG A 103 -2.72 15.84 4.07
C ARG A 103 -2.90 17.34 4.29
N ARG A 104 -3.54 18.04 3.34
CA ARG A 104 -3.73 19.51 3.37
C ARG A 104 -4.66 19.98 4.48
N ASN A 105 -5.71 19.21 4.80
CA ASN A 105 -6.66 19.50 5.88
C ASN A 105 -6.63 18.39 6.93
N VAL A 106 -6.28 18.73 8.17
CA VAL A 106 -6.15 17.78 9.29
C VAL A 106 -7.52 17.41 9.90
N GLU A 107 -8.59 18.11 9.51
CA GLU A 107 -9.95 17.79 9.94
C GLU A 107 -10.51 16.56 9.19
N GLY A 108 -11.07 15.62 9.94
CA GLY A 108 -11.77 14.44 9.42
C GLY A 108 -11.11 13.07 9.73
N PRO A 109 -11.80 11.95 9.44
CA PRO A 109 -11.34 10.60 9.75
C PRO A 109 -10.01 10.22 9.08
N GLN A 110 -9.29 9.28 9.69
CA GLN A 110 -7.98 8.77 9.22
C GLN A 110 -8.08 8.06 7.86
N LEU A 111 -9.25 7.54 7.50
CA LEU A 111 -9.52 6.86 6.24
C LEU A 111 -10.29 7.78 5.30
N MET A 112 -9.64 8.21 4.21
CA MET A 112 -10.30 8.88 3.09
C MET A 112 -9.71 8.33 1.79
N LEU A 113 -10.45 7.43 1.16
CA LEU A 113 -10.06 6.79 -0.10
C LEU A 113 -10.49 7.68 -1.27
N GLY A 114 -9.60 7.91 -2.24
CA GLY A 114 -9.95 8.50 -3.54
C GLY A 114 -9.98 10.03 -3.63
N GLU A 115 -9.77 10.77 -2.54
CA GLU A 115 -9.77 12.24 -2.58
C GLU A 115 -8.37 12.80 -2.91
N LYS A 116 -8.02 12.82 -4.20
CA LYS A 116 -6.75 13.37 -4.71
C LYS A 116 -6.50 14.82 -4.27
N ASP A 117 -7.56 15.58 -4.04
CA ASP A 117 -7.46 16.99 -3.65
C ASP A 117 -7.00 17.20 -2.19
N LEU A 118 -7.04 16.15 -1.37
CA LEU A 118 -6.66 16.22 0.04
C LEU A 118 -5.19 15.88 0.31
N TYR A 119 -4.56 15.09 -0.57
CA TYR A 119 -3.21 14.56 -0.35
C TYR A 119 -2.24 15.04 -1.42
N GLU A 120 -1.04 15.43 -0.99
CA GLU A 120 0.04 15.78 -1.90
C GLU A 120 1.37 15.13 -1.49
N PRO A 121 2.19 14.70 -2.46
CA PRO A 121 3.48 14.11 -2.16
C PRO A 121 4.46 15.19 -1.69
N ARG A 122 5.08 14.96 -0.52
CA ARG A 122 6.12 15.83 0.03
C ARG A 122 7.41 15.07 0.33
N CYS A 123 8.54 15.77 0.18
CA CYS A 123 9.82 15.30 0.71
C CYS A 123 9.84 15.46 2.24
N ARG A 124 10.86 14.88 2.90
CA ARG A 124 10.98 14.93 4.36
C ARG A 124 10.99 16.36 4.90
N GLN A 125 11.74 17.25 4.24
CA GLN A 125 11.88 18.64 4.68
C GLN A 125 10.55 19.38 4.60
N CYS A 126 9.90 19.40 3.43
CA CYS A 126 8.62 20.10 3.25
C CYS A 126 7.43 19.46 4.01
N TYR A 127 7.58 18.22 4.51
CA TYR A 127 6.59 17.58 5.37
C TYR A 127 6.69 18.09 6.83
N TYR A 128 7.90 18.16 7.40
CA TYR A 128 8.10 18.56 8.80
C TYR A 128 8.32 20.06 8.99
N HIS A 129 8.76 20.75 7.95
CA HIS A 129 8.96 22.19 7.94
C HIS A 129 7.95 22.78 6.98
N LEU A 130 6.99 23.50 7.56
CA LEU A 130 6.10 24.37 6.83
C LEU A 130 6.94 25.57 6.36
N ASP A 131 6.85 25.90 5.08
CA ASP A 131 7.01 27.29 4.66
C ASP A 131 5.81 28.08 5.17
#